data_AF-A0AAT9GV66-F1
#
_entry.id   AF-A0AAT9GV66-F1
#
_cell.length_a   1.000
_cell.length_b   1.000
_cell.length_c   1.000
_cell.angle_alpha   90.00
_cell.angle_beta   90.00
_cell.angle_gamma   90.00
#
_symmetry.space_group_name_H-M   'P 1'
#
loop_
_entity.id
_entity.type
_entity.pdbx_description
1 polymer ?
#
loop_
_entity_poly.entity_id
_entity_poly.type
_entity_poly.pdbx_seq_one_letter_code
_entity_poly.pdbx_strand_id
1 'polypeptide(L)'
;MDDIVQRFLKEEEAVIKINENEINIEYLDNNIPIGVRIILVGKDRKRLIDLGILSFIYKYCEKGKEFAKDYINLSISLEDIYFKYRVYTELEFLSLCESKEKNNLHKDLLYTLNKLKSYLISKNKR
;
A
#
# COMPACT_ATOMS: atom_id res chain seq x y z
N MET A 1 -5.60 0.32 18.98
CA MET A 1 -5.55 -0.77 17.98
C MET A 1 -6.98 -1.26 17.83
N ASP A 2 -7.40 -1.67 16.63
CA ASP A 2 -8.46 -2.70 16.50
C ASP A 2 -9.93 -2.33 16.22
N ASP A 3 -10.22 -1.91 15.00
CA ASP A 3 -11.48 -2.37 14.39
C ASP A 3 -11.18 -3.21 13.14
N ILE A 4 -10.55 -2.60 12.12
CA ILE A 4 -10.29 -3.27 10.84
C ILE A 4 -9.34 -4.48 10.97
N VAL A 5 -8.24 -4.35 11.73
CA VAL A 5 -7.28 -5.46 11.91
C VAL A 5 -7.89 -6.60 12.72
N GLN A 6 -8.71 -6.32 13.73
CA GLN A 6 -9.40 -7.39 14.45
C GLN A 6 -10.49 -8.02 13.62
N ARG A 7 -11.24 -7.24 12.84
CA ARG A 7 -12.17 -7.81 11.86
C ARG A 7 -11.43 -8.75 10.91
N PHE A 8 -10.23 -8.37 10.44
CA PHE A 8 -9.43 -9.20 9.52
C PHE A 8 -9.10 -10.55 10.15
N LEU A 9 -8.60 -10.51 11.38
CA LEU A 9 -8.18 -11.70 12.11
C LEU A 9 -9.37 -12.56 12.56
N LYS A 10 -10.52 -11.94 12.89
CA LYS A 10 -11.72 -12.64 13.37
C LYS A 10 -12.55 -13.26 12.27
N GLU A 11 -12.64 -12.60 11.12
CA GLU A 11 -13.47 -13.06 10.01
C GLU A 11 -12.77 -14.18 9.20
N GLU A 12 -11.49 -14.47 9.47
CA GLU A 12 -10.63 -15.37 8.66
C GLU A 12 -10.65 -15.04 7.15
N GLU A 13 -11.07 -13.82 6.81
CA GLU A 13 -11.24 -13.38 5.43
C GLU A 13 -9.90 -12.97 4.83
N ALA A 14 -9.67 -13.35 3.57
CA ALA A 14 -8.46 -12.95 2.85
C ALA A 14 -8.39 -11.43 2.59
N VAL A 15 -9.53 -10.75 2.56
CA VAL A 15 -9.68 -9.32 2.25
C VAL A 15 -10.98 -8.77 2.86
N ILE A 16 -10.92 -7.67 3.62
CA ILE A 16 -12.13 -7.01 4.14
C ILE A 16 -12.56 -5.84 3.27
N LYS A 17 -13.87 -5.63 3.10
CA LYS A 17 -14.43 -4.41 2.51
C LYS A 17 -14.69 -3.36 3.58
N ILE A 18 -14.18 -2.15 3.37
CA ILE A 18 -14.44 -0.98 4.22
C ILE A 18 -14.79 0.22 3.35
N ASN A 19 -15.61 1.13 3.86
CA ASN A 19 -15.93 2.38 3.16
C ASN A 19 -14.84 3.44 3.37
N GLU A 20 -14.74 4.40 2.46
CA GLU A 20 -13.70 5.45 2.48
C GLU A 20 -13.72 6.33 3.74
N ASN A 21 -14.87 6.45 4.41
CA ASN A 21 -15.03 7.17 5.66
C ASN A 21 -14.63 6.35 6.91
N GLU A 22 -14.40 5.04 6.76
CA GLU A 22 -13.97 4.16 7.86
C GLU A 22 -12.44 4.12 8.02
N ILE A 23 -11.68 4.65 7.06
CA ILE A 23 -10.21 4.69 7.11
C ILE A 23 -9.70 6.09 7.50
N ASN A 24 -8.85 6.14 8.52
CA ASN A 24 -8.05 7.30 8.89
C ASN A 24 -6.58 7.02 8.53
N ILE A 25 -5.90 7.98 7.89
CA ILE A 25 -4.47 7.85 7.53
C ILE A 25 -3.59 7.57 8.75
N GLU A 26 -3.93 8.09 9.92
CA GLU A 26 -3.22 7.88 11.18
C GLU A 26 -3.19 6.40 11.59
N TYR A 27 -4.11 5.57 11.07
CA TYR A 27 -4.06 4.13 11.29
C TYR A 27 -2.77 3.50 10.76
N LEU A 28 -2.15 4.09 9.73
CA LEU A 28 -0.92 3.59 9.14
C LEU A 28 0.30 3.75 10.07
N ASP A 29 0.22 4.54 11.14
CA ASP A 29 1.24 4.60 12.18
C ASP A 29 1.30 3.31 13.04
N ASN A 30 0.25 2.48 13.03
CA ASN A 30 0.26 1.20 13.74
C ASN A 30 1.09 0.14 13.00
N ASN A 31 1.63 -0.84 13.71
CA ASN A 31 2.32 -1.97 13.07
C ASN A 31 1.28 -2.95 12.51
N ILE A 32 1.00 -2.80 11.22
CA ILE A 32 0.04 -3.64 10.49
C ILE A 32 0.82 -4.76 9.79
N PRO A 33 0.46 -6.04 10.00
CA PRO A 33 1.08 -7.15 9.28
C PRO A 33 0.90 -7.03 7.77
N ILE A 34 1.95 -7.34 7.00
CA ILE A 34 1.86 -7.46 5.54
C ILE A 34 0.90 -8.60 5.19
N GLY A 35 0.04 -8.37 4.20
CA GLY A 35 -1.00 -9.30 3.80
C GLY A 35 -2.38 -8.97 4.38
N VAL A 36 -2.48 -8.04 5.33
CA VAL A 36 -3.78 -7.48 5.76
C VAL A 36 -4.31 -6.61 4.64
N ARG A 37 -5.25 -7.16 3.87
CA ARG A 37 -5.78 -6.52 2.66
C ARG A 37 -7.19 -6.01 2.89
N ILE A 38 -7.46 -4.87 2.29
CA ILE A 38 -8.79 -4.28 2.24
C ILE A 38 -9.20 -3.97 0.81
N ILE A 39 -10.51 -3.96 0.56
CA ILE A 39 -11.11 -3.24 -0.55
C ILE A 39 -11.70 -1.97 0.04
N LEU A 40 -11.06 -0.84 -0.24
CA LEU A 40 -11.58 0.47 0.08
C LEU A 40 -12.68 0.82 -0.92
N VAL A 41 -13.87 1.14 -0.43
CA VAL A 41 -15.06 1.43 -1.22
C VAL A 41 -15.44 2.90 -1.05
N GLY A 42 -15.32 3.66 -2.13
CA GLY A 42 -15.84 5.03 -2.22
C GLY A 42 -17.13 5.05 -3.03
N LYS A 43 -17.63 6.25 -3.29
CA LYS A 43 -18.88 6.44 -4.05
C LYS A 43 -18.82 5.84 -5.46
N ASP A 44 -17.75 6.13 -6.21
CA ASP A 44 -17.62 5.75 -7.63
C ASP A 44 -16.46 4.78 -7.89
N ARG A 45 -15.51 4.66 -6.95
CA ARG A 45 -14.27 3.91 -7.12
C ARG A 45 -14.07 2.90 -5.99
N LYS A 46 -13.31 1.85 -6.30
CA LYS A 46 -12.85 0.86 -5.33
C LYS A 46 -11.36 0.61 -5.54
N ARG A 47 -10.64 0.35 -4.46
CA ARG A 47 -9.20 0.06 -4.52
C ARG A 47 -8.86 -1.08 -3.57
N LEU A 48 -8.21 -2.12 -4.10
CA LEU A 48 -7.59 -3.16 -3.29
C LEU A 48 -6.27 -2.59 -2.74
N ILE A 49 -6.07 -2.70 -1.43
CA ILE A 49 -4.91 -2.13 -0.73
C ILE A 49 -4.39 -3.17 0.28
N ASP A 50 -3.11 -3.45 0.25
CA ASP A 50 -2.40 -4.13 1.34
C ASP A 50 -1.99 -3.09 2.40
N LEU A 51 -2.71 -3.06 3.52
CA LEU A 51 -2.50 -2.09 4.59
C LEU A 51 -1.15 -2.26 5.28
N GLY A 52 -0.61 -3.48 5.33
CA GLY A 52 0.72 -3.72 5.91
C GLY A 52 1.82 -3.13 5.04
N ILE A 53 1.74 -3.32 3.72
CA ILE A 53 2.65 -2.66 2.77
C ILE A 53 2.50 -1.14 2.84
N LEU A 54 1.26 -0.63 2.84
CA LEU A 54 1.01 0.81 2.87
C LEU A 54 1.48 1.46 4.17
N SER A 55 1.30 0.79 5.32
CA SER A 55 1.83 1.21 6.62
C SER A 55 3.36 1.24 6.62
N PHE A 56 4.01 0.23 6.05
CA PHE A 56 5.46 0.21 5.92
C PHE A 56 5.96 1.41 5.09
N ILE A 57 5.33 1.66 3.93
CA ILE A 57 5.64 2.80 3.07
C ILE A 57 5.48 4.12 3.82
N TYR A 58 4.35 4.30 4.50
CA TYR A 58 4.02 5.51 5.25
C TYR A 58 5.11 5.86 6.28
N LYS A 59 5.67 4.85 6.95
CA LYS A 59 6.66 5.01 8.01
C LYS A 59 8.09 5.20 7.50
N TYR A 60 8.48 4.44 6.48
CA TYR A 60 9.90 4.19 6.22
C TYR A 60 10.37 4.62 4.84
N CYS A 61 9.47 5.04 3.95
CA CYS A 61 9.82 5.45 2.60
C CYS A 61 9.80 6.96 2.43
N GLU A 62 10.75 7.48 1.66
CA GLU A 62 10.73 8.87 1.21
C GLU A 62 9.43 9.14 0.42
N LYS A 63 8.76 10.26 0.70
CA LYS A 63 7.42 10.60 0.19
C LYS A 63 6.31 9.58 0.52
N GLY A 64 6.59 8.58 1.36
CA GLY A 64 5.64 7.52 1.70
C GLY A 64 4.37 8.04 2.37
N LYS A 65 4.49 9.06 3.23
CA LYS A 65 3.33 9.72 3.85
C LYS A 65 2.42 10.41 2.83
N GLU A 66 3.01 11.07 1.84
CA GLU A 66 2.28 11.76 0.78
C GLU A 66 1.60 10.73 -0.13
N PHE A 67 2.36 9.72 -0.58
CA PHE A 67 1.83 8.64 -1.40
C PHE A 67 0.65 7.93 -0.71
N ALA A 68 0.78 7.55 0.55
CA ALA A 68 -0.29 6.85 1.25
C ALA A 68 -1.55 7.69 1.39
N LYS A 69 -1.44 9.00 1.66
CA LYS A 69 -2.58 9.92 1.69
C LYS A 69 -3.30 9.96 0.36
N ASP A 70 -2.55 10.10 -0.73
CA ASP A 70 -3.14 10.14 -2.05
C ASP A 70 -3.72 8.77 -2.45
N TYR A 71 -3.07 7.68 -2.04
CA TYR A 71 -3.46 6.32 -2.39
C TYR A 71 -4.71 5.81 -1.65
N ILE A 72 -5.00 6.31 -0.45
CA ILE A 72 -6.29 6.02 0.21
C ILE A 72 -7.40 6.96 -0.26
N ASN A 73 -7.06 8.11 -0.83
CA ASN A 73 -8.06 9.06 -1.33
C ASN A 73 -8.63 8.59 -2.68
N LEU A 74 -9.88 8.11 -2.66
CA LEU A 74 -10.55 7.62 -3.86
C LEU A 74 -11.03 8.72 -4.81
N SER A 75 -10.95 10.01 -4.42
CA SER A 75 -11.12 11.11 -5.37
C SER A 75 -9.97 11.18 -6.37
N ILE A 76 -8.79 10.64 -6.03
CA ILE A 76 -7.59 10.59 -6.87
C ILE A 76 -7.59 9.27 -7.67
N SER A 77 -7.54 9.38 -9.00
CA SER A 77 -7.55 8.21 -9.87
C SER A 77 -6.20 7.48 -9.86
N LEU A 78 -6.18 6.23 -10.31
CA LEU A 78 -4.91 5.51 -10.48
C LEU A 78 -4.02 6.15 -11.58
N GLU A 79 -4.62 6.84 -12.55
CA GLU A 79 -3.88 7.61 -13.55
C GLU A 79 -3.16 8.81 -12.93
N ASP A 80 -3.82 9.52 -12.00
CA ASP A 80 -3.22 10.64 -11.26
C ASP A 80 -2.09 10.15 -10.35
N ILE A 81 -2.30 9.02 -9.66
CA ILE A 81 -1.25 8.35 -8.85
C ILE A 81 -0.06 8.01 -9.75
N TYR A 82 -0.29 7.43 -10.92
CA TYR A 82 0.79 7.12 -11.86
C TYR A 82 1.51 8.37 -12.38
N PHE A 83 0.78 9.43 -12.71
CA PHE A 83 1.38 10.68 -13.16
C PHE A 83 2.32 11.27 -12.11
N LYS A 84 1.89 11.24 -10.84
CA LYS A 84 2.62 11.81 -9.70
C LYS A 84 3.79 10.94 -9.21
N TYR A 85 3.58 9.63 -9.11
CA TYR A 85 4.51 8.70 -8.45
C TYR A 85 5.16 7.68 -9.39
N ARG A 86 4.74 7.62 -10.66
CA ARG A 86 5.20 6.64 -11.68
C ARG A 86 4.97 5.18 -11.28
N VAL A 87 3.94 4.94 -10.47
CA VAL A 87 3.48 3.64 -10.00
C VAL A 87 1.95 3.61 -9.91
N TYR A 88 1.35 2.44 -9.93
CA TYR A 88 -0.10 2.20 -9.77
C TYR A 88 -0.45 1.57 -8.42
N THR A 89 0.51 0.92 -7.76
CA THR A 89 0.26 0.17 -6.52
C THR A 89 1.27 0.49 -5.43
N GLU A 90 0.86 0.24 -4.19
CA GLU A 90 1.73 0.27 -3.02
C GLU A 90 2.90 -0.71 -3.16
N LEU A 91 2.70 -1.88 -3.77
CA LEU A 91 3.78 -2.85 -4.00
C LEU A 91 4.83 -2.32 -4.98
N GLU A 92 4.40 -1.65 -6.06
CA GLU A 92 5.30 -0.98 -6.99
C GLU A 92 6.04 0.18 -6.31
N PHE A 93 5.35 1.00 -5.51
CA PHE A 93 5.98 2.08 -4.75
C PHE A 93 7.06 1.53 -3.80
N LEU A 94 6.74 0.51 -3.01
CA LEU A 94 7.68 -0.14 -2.11
C LEU A 94 8.87 -0.76 -2.87
N SER A 95 8.67 -1.26 -4.08
CA SER A 95 9.74 -1.81 -4.89
C SER A 95 10.80 -0.76 -5.24
N LEU A 96 10.38 0.48 -5.49
CA LEU A 96 11.26 1.61 -5.81
C LEU A 96 11.81 2.31 -4.56
N CYS A 97 11.15 2.18 -3.42
CA CYS A 97 11.58 2.76 -2.16
C CYS A 97 12.98 2.28 -1.71
N GLU A 98 13.82 3.25 -1.34
CA GLU A 98 15.17 3.07 -0.82
C GLU A 98 15.18 3.33 0.69
N SER A 99 14.71 2.33 1.44
CA SER A 99 14.69 2.36 2.91
C SER A 99 15.57 1.24 3.46
N LYS A 100 16.39 1.53 4.48
CA LYS A 100 17.19 0.49 5.17
C LYS A 100 16.30 -0.57 5.80
N GLU A 101 15.12 -0.16 6.27
CA GLU A 101 14.18 -1.02 6.98
C GLU A 101 13.57 -2.07 6.06
N LYS A 102 13.63 -1.85 4.74
CA LYS A 102 13.18 -2.82 3.74
C LYS A 102 13.95 -4.13 3.84
N ASN A 103 15.22 -4.10 4.26
CA ASN A 103 16.05 -5.30 4.43
C ASN A 103 15.56 -6.22 5.55
N ASN A 104 14.69 -5.74 6.44
CA ASN A 104 14.09 -6.53 7.51
C ASN A 104 12.80 -7.26 7.07
N LEU A 105 12.34 -7.05 5.84
CA LEU A 105 11.17 -7.74 5.30
C LEU A 105 11.47 -9.21 4.98
N HIS A 106 10.42 -10.01 4.87
CA HIS A 106 10.53 -11.43 4.52
C HIS A 106 11.28 -11.62 3.20
N LYS A 107 12.13 -12.65 3.12
CA LYS A 107 13.01 -12.90 1.96
C LYS A 107 12.24 -13.04 0.64
N ASP A 108 11.09 -13.70 0.66
CA ASP A 108 10.26 -13.87 -0.54
C ASP A 108 9.67 -12.55 -1.04
N LEU A 109 9.30 -11.66 -0.11
CA LEU A 109 8.83 -10.33 -0.45
C LEU A 109 9.98 -9.50 -1.03
N LEU A 110 11.16 -9.54 -0.40
CA LEU A 110 12.36 -8.88 -0.93
C LEU A 110 12.69 -9.34 -2.36
N TYR A 111 12.63 -10.65 -2.61
CA TYR A 111 12.84 -11.21 -3.95
C TYR A 111 11.83 -10.66 -4.96
N THR A 112 10.55 -10.64 -4.58
CA THR A 112 9.46 -10.08 -5.41
C THR A 112 9.69 -8.60 -5.70
N LEU A 113 10.03 -7.82 -4.68
CA LEU A 113 10.29 -6.38 -4.81
C LEU A 113 11.48 -6.10 -5.73
N ASN A 114 12.54 -6.90 -5.68
CA ASN A 114 13.70 -6.75 -6.55
C ASN A 114 13.35 -7.04 -8.02
N LYS A 115 12.60 -8.12 -8.29
CA LYS A 115 12.10 -8.41 -9.64
C LYS A 115 11.21 -7.28 -10.16
N LEU A 116 10.31 -6.77 -9.32
CA LEU A 116 9.40 -5.69 -9.69
C LEU A 116 10.16 -4.38 -9.99
N LYS A 117 11.15 -4.02 -9.17
CA LYS A 117 12.03 -2.85 -9.40
C LYS A 117 12.71 -2.95 -10.77
N SER A 118 13.29 -4.11 -11.10
CA SER A 118 13.92 -4.32 -12.42
C SER A 118 12.94 -4.16 -13.57
N TYR A 119 11.73 -4.72 -13.44
CA TYR A 119 10.67 -4.57 -14.44
C TYR A 119 10.27 -3.10 -14.64
N LEU A 120 9.99 -2.36 -13.56
CA LEU A 120 9.57 -0.96 -13.62
C LEU A 120 10.64 -0.06 -14.27
N ILE A 121 11.92 -0.25 -13.92
CA ILE A 121 13.03 0.49 -14.53
C ILE A 121 13.14 0.18 -16.03
N SER A 122 12.94 -1.06 -16.44
CA SER A 122 12.98 -1.45 -17.86
C SER A 122 11.82 -0.86 -18.67
N LYS A 123 10.63 -0.78 -18.07
CA LYS A 123 9.41 -0.24 -18.69
C LYS A 123 9.53 1.27 -18.93
N ASN A 124 10.07 2.02 -17.96
CA ASN A 124 10.21 3.47 -18.05
C ASN A 124 11.34 3.95 -18.99
N LYS A 125 12.13 3.03 -19.57
CA LYS A 125 13.14 3.34 -20.59
C LYS A 125 12.61 3.23 -22.03
N ARG A 126 11.37 2.75 -22.21
CA ARG A 126 10.66 2.71 -23.50
C ARG A 126 9.75 3.92 -23.63
#